data_AF-A0A952RB96-F1
#
_entry.id   AF-A0A952RB96-F1
#
_cell.length_a   1.000
_cell.length_b   1.000
_cell.length_c   1.000
_cell.angle_alpha   90.00
_cell.angle_beta   90.00
_cell.angle_gamma   90.00
#
_symmetry.space_group_name_H-M   'P 1'
#
loop_
_entity.id
_entity.type
_entity.pdbx_description
1 polymer ?
#
loop_
_entity_poly.entity_id
_entity_poly.type
_entity_poly.pdbx_seq_one_letter_code
_entity_poly.pdbx_strand_id
1 'polypeptide(L)'
;MCTAEPRGAPLGWRLAPLLLVGCGSQAAAPEAPPSEVAVRSEVSAYLPLPHDFVYSYDTYSEGQLVGALWMHVSHPRPGRVDLKMGSRIVHLSIEPEGVRDLRRGWVLKAPLRAGARFQGASGEVTITRVDVAVETAAGSFKGCLETEENTAKGEALSRVTTLFCPEVGIVRLDIVATTERELVEERAVLKSYAKRVDINALDE
;
A
#
# COMPACT_ATOMS: atom_id res chain seq x y z
N MET A 1 48.80 -12.77 62.49
CA MET A 1 50.19 -12.48 62.91
C MET A 1 50.64 -11.30 62.07
N CYS A 2 50.56 -10.11 62.64
CA CYS A 2 51.67 -9.38 63.28
C CYS A 2 52.35 -8.43 62.29
N THR A 3 52.18 -7.12 62.57
CA THR A 3 53.24 -6.08 62.62
C THR A 3 54.04 -5.79 61.33
N ALA A 4 54.43 -4.58 60.96
CA ALA A 4 54.36 -3.24 61.53
C ALA A 4 54.83 -2.24 60.44
N GLU A 5 54.48 -0.97 60.64
CA GLU A 5 55.22 0.25 60.26
C GLU A 5 56.75 0.18 60.58
N PRO A 6 57.63 1.15 60.23
CA PRO A 6 57.44 2.50 59.65
C PRO A 6 58.55 2.95 58.65
N ARG A 7 58.53 4.22 58.19
CA ARG A 7 59.62 5.23 58.37
C ARG A 7 59.55 6.38 57.37
N GLY A 8 59.50 7.60 57.93
CA GLY A 8 60.44 8.67 57.58
C GLY A 8 60.15 9.54 56.35
N ALA A 9 59.55 10.71 56.59
CA ALA A 9 59.56 11.91 55.75
C ALA A 9 60.98 12.56 55.70
N PRO A 10 61.22 13.80 55.18
CA PRO A 10 60.39 14.72 54.37
C PRO A 10 61.19 15.32 53.18
N LEU A 11 60.74 16.47 52.65
CA LEU A 11 61.24 17.30 51.53
C LEU A 11 60.64 16.87 50.19
N GLY A 12 59.90 17.69 49.47
CA GLY A 12 59.71 19.13 49.58
C GLY A 12 59.34 19.63 48.19
N TRP A 13 58.76 20.82 48.18
CA TRP A 13 58.76 21.74 47.06
C TRP A 13 57.76 21.53 45.90
N ARG A 14 57.01 22.63 45.70
CA ARG A 14 56.44 23.17 44.45
C ARG A 14 55.07 22.66 44.04
N LEU A 15 54.09 23.35 44.60
CA LEU A 15 52.84 23.72 43.92
C LEU A 15 53.15 24.34 42.55
N ALA A 16 52.79 23.63 41.48
CA ALA A 16 52.58 24.16 40.15
C ALA A 16 51.12 23.83 39.77
N PRO A 17 50.29 24.82 39.38
CA PRO A 17 48.90 24.56 39.03
C PRO A 17 48.85 23.85 37.67
N LEU A 18 48.28 22.63 37.68
CA LEU A 18 47.88 21.90 36.49
C LEU A 18 46.80 22.70 35.74
N LEU A 19 47.14 23.16 34.53
CA LEU A 19 46.15 23.45 33.50
C LEU A 19 45.56 22.12 33.03
N LEU A 20 44.33 21.84 33.45
CA LEU A 20 43.52 20.73 32.95
C LEU A 20 43.23 20.95 31.45
N VAL A 21 43.97 20.25 30.61
CA VAL A 21 43.59 19.99 29.23
C VAL A 21 42.41 19.02 29.28
N GLY A 22 41.20 19.56 29.16
CA GLY A 22 39.98 18.77 29.00
C GLY A 22 39.96 18.12 27.62
N CYS A 23 40.39 16.86 27.53
CA CYS A 23 40.06 15.98 26.41
C CYS A 23 38.55 15.66 26.47
N GLY A 24 37.75 16.48 25.82
CA GLY A 24 36.36 16.15 25.49
C GLY A 24 36.35 15.16 24.33
N SER A 25 36.51 13.86 24.62
CA SER A 25 36.13 12.80 23.69
C SER A 25 34.61 12.79 23.58
N GLN A 26 34.07 13.56 22.63
CA GLN A 26 32.67 13.47 22.26
C GLN A 26 32.48 12.16 21.51
N ALA A 27 32.09 11.12 22.24
CA ALA A 27 31.61 9.89 21.65
C ALA A 27 30.48 10.26 20.69
N ALA A 28 30.68 9.96 19.40
CA ALA A 28 29.63 10.07 18.41
C ALA A 28 28.42 9.29 18.91
N ALA A 29 27.29 9.99 19.05
CA ALA A 29 26.03 9.33 19.35
C ALA A 29 25.82 8.25 18.27
N PRO A 30 25.45 7.01 18.65
CA PRO A 30 25.10 6.00 17.67
C PRO A 30 24.02 6.57 16.78
N GLU A 31 24.31 6.61 15.47
CA GLU A 31 23.38 7.04 14.44
C GLU A 31 22.09 6.25 14.66
N ALA A 32 21.01 6.97 14.98
CA ALA A 32 19.71 6.35 15.15
C ALA A 32 19.45 5.54 13.88
N PRO A 33 19.00 4.27 13.99
CA PRO A 33 18.62 3.51 12.81
C PRO A 33 17.64 4.38 12.01
N PRO A 34 17.78 4.44 10.66
CA PRO A 34 16.90 5.25 9.85
C PRO A 34 15.48 4.94 10.26
N SER A 35 14.79 5.99 10.75
CA SER A 35 13.45 5.86 11.28
C SER A 35 12.64 5.11 10.24
N GLU A 36 11.96 4.04 10.69
CA GLU A 36 11.10 3.16 9.90
C GLU A 36 9.83 3.93 9.44
N VAL A 37 10.02 5.10 8.85
CA VAL A 37 9.10 5.64 7.86
C VAL A 37 9.30 4.73 6.68
N ALA A 38 8.67 3.55 6.73
CA ALA A 38 8.47 2.70 5.57
C ALA A 38 8.05 3.66 4.47
N VAL A 39 8.91 3.84 3.46
CA VAL A 39 8.65 4.70 2.33
C VAL A 39 7.30 4.25 1.79
N ARG A 40 6.24 4.97 2.14
CA ARG A 40 4.91 4.71 1.60
C ARG A 40 5.09 4.86 0.11
N SER A 41 5.06 3.75 -0.61
CA SER A 41 5.20 3.78 -2.05
C SER A 41 4.12 4.73 -2.58
N GLU A 42 4.41 5.52 -3.61
CA GLU A 42 3.41 6.41 -4.22
C GLU A 42 2.12 5.64 -4.56
N VAL A 43 2.26 4.34 -4.86
CA VAL A 43 1.17 3.38 -5.07
C VAL A 43 0.24 3.24 -3.86
N SER A 44 0.77 3.26 -2.64
CA SER A 44 -0.03 3.14 -1.42
C SER A 44 -1.03 4.29 -1.23
N ALA A 45 -0.77 5.47 -1.82
CA ALA A 45 -1.75 6.54 -1.84
C ALA A 45 -2.94 6.20 -2.76
N TYR A 46 -2.73 5.48 -3.85
CA TYR A 46 -3.78 5.13 -4.83
C TYR A 46 -4.47 3.79 -4.55
N LEU A 47 -3.87 2.93 -3.73
CA LEU A 47 -4.41 1.64 -3.35
C LEU A 47 -4.06 1.34 -1.88
N PRO A 48 -4.65 2.09 -0.92
CA PRO A 48 -4.24 2.06 0.49
C PRO A 48 -4.63 0.77 1.21
N LEU A 49 -5.71 0.11 0.77
CA LEU A 49 -6.22 -1.15 1.31
C LEU A 49 -6.20 -1.22 2.84
N PRO A 50 -6.90 -0.32 3.56
CA PRO A 50 -6.84 -0.29 5.01
C PRO A 50 -7.44 -1.56 5.62
N HIS A 51 -6.88 -2.03 6.73
CA HIS A 51 -7.40 -3.21 7.43
C HIS A 51 -8.86 -3.00 7.89
N ASP A 52 -9.66 -4.06 7.79
CA ASP A 52 -11.09 -4.13 8.13
C ASP A 52 -11.99 -3.19 7.31
N PHE A 53 -11.50 -2.63 6.21
CA PHE A 53 -12.37 -1.86 5.31
C PHE A 53 -13.22 -2.79 4.44
N VAL A 54 -14.47 -2.40 4.25
CA VAL A 54 -15.39 -3.01 3.28
C VAL A 54 -15.69 -1.97 2.21
N TYR A 55 -15.45 -2.36 0.97
CA TYR A 55 -15.84 -1.63 -0.22
C TYR A 55 -17.08 -2.29 -0.80
N SER A 56 -18.07 -1.50 -1.19
CA SER A 56 -19.23 -1.97 -1.95
C SER A 56 -19.28 -1.29 -3.30
N TYR A 57 -19.60 -2.05 -4.34
CA TYR A 57 -19.71 -1.57 -5.71
C TYR A 57 -21.08 -1.95 -6.26
N ASP A 58 -21.73 -1.02 -6.95
CA ASP A 58 -22.85 -1.36 -7.82
C ASP A 58 -22.29 -2.01 -9.10
N THR A 59 -22.85 -3.15 -9.50
CA THR A 59 -22.41 -3.91 -10.68
C THR A 59 -23.42 -3.80 -11.80
N TYR A 60 -22.94 -3.53 -13.01
CA TYR A 60 -23.74 -3.33 -14.21
C TYR A 60 -23.31 -4.30 -15.30
N SER A 61 -24.27 -4.87 -16.02
CA SER A 61 -24.09 -5.69 -17.22
C SER A 61 -24.87 -5.06 -18.35
N GLU A 62 -24.22 -4.79 -19.49
CA GLU A 62 -24.83 -4.08 -20.63
C GLU A 62 -25.54 -2.77 -20.21
N GLY A 63 -24.92 -2.04 -19.27
CA GLY A 63 -25.42 -0.80 -18.71
C GLY A 63 -26.60 -0.92 -17.73
N GLN A 64 -27.13 -2.12 -17.48
CA GLN A 64 -28.19 -2.37 -16.51
C GLN A 64 -27.62 -2.73 -15.15
N LEU A 65 -28.16 -2.17 -14.06
CA LEU A 65 -27.77 -2.56 -12.70
C LEU A 65 -28.20 -4.00 -12.43
N VAL A 66 -27.24 -4.88 -12.18
CA VAL A 66 -27.47 -6.32 -11.95
C VAL A 66 -27.25 -6.75 -10.50
N GLY A 67 -26.59 -5.92 -9.68
CA GLY A 67 -26.36 -6.27 -8.29
C GLY A 67 -25.30 -5.42 -7.60
N ALA A 68 -24.66 -6.02 -6.59
CA ALA A 68 -23.57 -5.42 -5.86
C ALA A 68 -22.44 -6.42 -5.58
N LEU A 69 -21.22 -5.91 -5.57
CA LEU A 69 -20.01 -6.62 -5.17
C LEU A 69 -19.50 -6.03 -3.85
N TRP A 70 -19.21 -6.89 -2.89
CA TRP A 70 -18.55 -6.50 -1.64
C TRP A 70 -17.13 -7.04 -1.60
N MET A 71 -16.19 -6.19 -1.21
CA MET A 71 -14.78 -6.53 -1.03
C MET A 71 -14.36 -6.17 0.40
N HIS A 72 -14.02 -7.18 1.19
CA HIS A 72 -13.48 -7.00 2.53
C HIS A 72 -11.96 -7.13 2.52
N VAL A 73 -11.28 -6.18 3.17
CA VAL A 73 -9.83 -6.11 3.27
C VAL A 73 -9.37 -6.61 4.63
N SER A 74 -8.52 -7.62 4.67
CA SER A 74 -7.84 -8.06 5.90
C SER A 74 -6.32 -8.11 5.71
N HIS A 75 -5.58 -8.01 6.81
CA HIS A 75 -4.12 -8.01 6.83
C HIS A 75 -3.67 -9.18 7.70
N PRO A 76 -3.48 -10.39 7.13
CA PRO A 76 -3.13 -11.55 7.94
C PRO A 76 -1.74 -11.47 8.58
N ARG A 77 -0.85 -10.62 8.03
CA ARG A 77 0.50 -10.30 8.56
C ARG A 77 1.04 -9.05 7.88
N PRO A 78 2.11 -8.41 8.40
CA PRO A 78 2.71 -7.24 7.79
C PRO A 78 3.03 -7.43 6.30
N GLY A 79 2.67 -6.44 5.48
CA GLY A 79 2.90 -6.44 4.02
C GLY A 79 2.02 -7.41 3.23
N ARG A 80 1.07 -8.11 3.87
CA ARG A 80 0.12 -9.01 3.20
C ARG A 80 -1.30 -8.49 3.35
N VAL A 81 -2.05 -8.56 2.26
CA VAL A 81 -3.46 -8.17 2.23
C VAL A 81 -4.27 -9.28 1.58
N ASP A 82 -5.37 -9.65 2.21
CA ASP A 82 -6.37 -10.53 1.63
C ASP A 82 -7.60 -9.70 1.24
N LEU A 83 -8.02 -9.82 -0.02
CA LEU A 83 -9.26 -9.26 -0.53
C LEU A 83 -10.29 -10.37 -0.67
N LYS A 84 -11.28 -10.38 0.21
CA LYS A 84 -12.39 -11.34 0.17
C LYS A 84 -13.56 -10.74 -0.60
N MET A 85 -13.98 -11.43 -1.66
CA MET A 85 -15.08 -11.06 -2.54
C MET A 85 -15.98 -12.29 -2.75
N GLY A 86 -17.09 -12.37 -2.01
CA GLY A 86 -17.93 -13.58 -1.98
C GLY A 86 -17.13 -14.82 -1.52
N SER A 87 -17.09 -15.85 -2.38
CA SER A 87 -16.31 -17.08 -2.15
C SER A 87 -14.83 -16.97 -2.57
N ARG A 88 -14.44 -15.87 -3.23
CA ARG A 88 -13.08 -15.67 -3.74
C ARG A 88 -12.23 -14.91 -2.72
N ILE A 89 -10.98 -15.33 -2.57
CA ILE A 89 -9.95 -14.59 -1.83
C ILE A 89 -8.78 -14.33 -2.77
N VAL A 90 -8.39 -13.06 -2.90
CA VAL A 90 -7.18 -12.63 -3.62
C VAL A 90 -6.13 -12.25 -2.59
N HIS A 91 -4.95 -12.85 -2.70
CA HIS A 91 -3.83 -12.57 -1.79
C HIS A 91 -2.86 -11.60 -2.46
N LEU A 92 -2.57 -10.50 -1.78
CA LEU A 92 -1.71 -9.43 -2.26
C LEU A 92 -0.46 -9.29 -1.39
N SER A 93 0.57 -8.73 -2.01
CA SER A 93 1.80 -8.23 -1.38
C SER A 93 1.85 -6.73 -1.54
N ILE A 94 2.14 -6.01 -0.46
CA ILE A 94 2.55 -4.61 -0.52
C ILE A 94 4.08 -4.59 -0.61
N GLU A 95 4.58 -4.06 -1.71
CA GLU A 95 6.00 -3.99 -2.04
C GLU A 95 6.41 -2.51 -2.25
N PRO A 96 7.70 -2.16 -2.13
CA PRO A 96 8.17 -0.79 -2.36
C PRO A 96 7.76 -0.24 -3.73
N GLU A 97 7.68 -1.09 -4.75
CA GLU A 97 7.32 -0.73 -6.11
C GLU A 97 5.81 -0.70 -6.35
N GLY A 98 4.99 -1.28 -5.48
CA GLY A 98 3.54 -1.30 -5.64
C GLY A 98 2.80 -2.44 -4.94
N VAL A 99 1.62 -2.75 -5.46
CA VAL A 99 0.75 -3.82 -4.92
C VAL A 99 0.66 -4.94 -5.93
N ARG A 100 1.00 -6.15 -5.49
CA ARG A 100 1.10 -7.34 -6.35
C ARG A 100 0.11 -8.42 -5.93
N ASP A 101 -0.66 -8.96 -6.86
CA ASP A 101 -1.35 -10.24 -6.71
C ASP A 101 -0.31 -11.36 -6.72
N LEU A 102 -0.24 -12.09 -5.61
CA LEU A 102 0.78 -13.12 -5.38
C LEU A 102 0.78 -14.24 -6.42
N ARG A 103 -0.34 -14.45 -7.11
CA ARG A 103 -0.48 -15.52 -8.10
C ARG A 103 -0.45 -15.02 -9.53
N ARG A 104 -0.80 -13.75 -9.78
CA ARG A 104 -1.14 -13.30 -11.13
C ARG A 104 -0.29 -12.15 -11.68
N GLY A 105 0.23 -11.24 -10.85
CA GLY A 105 1.00 -10.10 -11.36
C GLY A 105 0.75 -8.82 -10.56
N TRP A 106 1.12 -7.67 -11.11
CA TRP A 106 0.93 -6.38 -10.44
C TRP A 106 -0.52 -5.91 -10.55
N VAL A 107 -1.09 -5.43 -9.44
CA VAL A 107 -2.40 -4.74 -9.44
C VAL A 107 -2.20 -3.28 -9.80
N LEU A 108 -1.20 -2.65 -9.17
CA LEU A 108 -0.75 -1.29 -9.49
C LEU A 108 0.74 -1.19 -9.14
N LYS A 109 1.52 -0.55 -10.01
CA LYS A 109 2.98 -0.47 -9.85
C LYS A 109 3.52 0.88 -10.28
N ALA A 110 4.48 1.41 -9.53
CA ALA A 110 5.25 2.59 -9.89
C ALA A 110 6.15 2.33 -11.13
N PRO A 111 6.45 3.38 -11.93
CA PRO A 111 6.07 4.78 -11.74
C PRO A 111 4.62 5.09 -12.13
N LEU A 112 3.95 5.97 -11.38
CA LEU A 112 2.56 6.36 -11.60
C LEU A 112 2.42 7.53 -12.58
N ARG A 113 2.74 7.27 -13.84
CA ARG A 113 2.68 8.28 -14.93
C ARG A 113 2.09 7.67 -16.19
N ALA A 114 1.45 8.52 -17.01
CA ALA A 114 0.90 8.09 -18.29
C ALA A 114 1.97 7.39 -19.16
N GLY A 115 1.56 6.30 -19.80
CA GLY A 115 2.41 5.43 -20.62
C GLY A 115 3.31 4.47 -19.85
N ALA A 116 3.34 4.51 -18.51
CA ALA A 116 4.02 3.47 -17.73
C ALA A 116 3.33 2.12 -17.92
N ARG A 117 4.13 1.05 -17.97
CA ARG A 117 3.66 -0.31 -18.25
C ARG A 117 4.18 -1.30 -17.22
N PHE A 118 3.39 -2.32 -16.94
CA PHE A 118 3.77 -3.42 -16.06
C PHE A 118 2.95 -4.68 -16.36
N GLN A 119 3.49 -5.84 -15.97
CA GLN A 119 2.78 -7.11 -16.13
C GLN A 119 1.67 -7.24 -15.07
N GLY A 120 0.42 -7.23 -15.52
CA GLY A 120 -0.77 -7.45 -14.72
C GLY A 120 -1.13 -8.91 -14.55
N ALA A 121 -2.35 -9.13 -14.08
CA ALA A 121 -2.87 -10.45 -13.73
C ALA A 121 -3.15 -11.35 -14.93
N SER A 122 -3.46 -10.75 -16.09
CA SER A 122 -3.91 -11.41 -17.31
C SER A 122 -3.17 -10.90 -18.55
N GLY A 123 -2.58 -9.70 -18.51
CA GLY A 123 -1.85 -9.11 -19.63
C GLY A 123 -0.95 -7.95 -19.23
N GLU A 124 -0.46 -7.22 -20.22
CA GLU A 124 0.25 -5.96 -19.98
C GLU A 124 -0.75 -4.88 -19.57
N VAL A 125 -0.44 -4.21 -18.47
CA VAL A 125 -1.18 -3.04 -17.98
C VAL A 125 -0.44 -1.79 -18.41
N THR A 126 -1.18 -0.81 -18.91
CA THR A 126 -0.67 0.54 -19.20
C THR A 126 -1.44 1.56 -18.37
N ILE A 127 -0.74 2.51 -17.74
CA ILE A 127 -1.38 3.70 -17.17
C ILE A 127 -1.75 4.62 -18.34
N THR A 128 -3.04 4.69 -18.68
CA THR A 128 -3.55 5.44 -19.84
C THR A 128 -3.71 6.91 -19.53
N ARG A 129 -4.18 7.24 -18.32
CA ARG A 129 -4.48 8.61 -17.90
C ARG A 129 -4.10 8.85 -16.45
N VAL A 130 -3.76 10.09 -16.16
CA VAL A 130 -3.55 10.62 -14.80
C VAL A 130 -4.44 11.84 -14.60
N ASP A 131 -4.62 12.27 -13.36
CA ASP A 131 -5.43 13.43 -12.97
C ASP A 131 -6.89 13.37 -13.44
N VAL A 132 -7.46 12.17 -13.46
CA VAL A 132 -8.87 11.93 -13.83
C VAL A 132 -9.78 12.36 -12.69
N ALA A 133 -10.91 12.99 -13.03
CA ALA A 133 -12.01 13.23 -12.11
C ALA A 133 -13.14 12.23 -12.38
N VAL A 134 -13.78 11.75 -11.32
CA VAL A 134 -14.86 10.75 -11.41
C VAL A 134 -15.86 10.96 -10.29
N GLU A 135 -17.14 10.74 -10.61
CA GLU A 135 -18.24 10.81 -9.66
C GLU A 135 -18.84 9.43 -9.49
N THR A 136 -19.12 9.07 -8.23
CA THR A 136 -19.83 7.84 -7.87
C THR A 136 -20.80 8.13 -6.73
N ALA A 137 -21.59 7.13 -6.32
CA ALA A 137 -22.46 7.28 -5.15
C ALA A 137 -21.66 7.49 -3.84
N ALA A 138 -20.37 7.14 -3.81
CA ALA A 138 -19.47 7.38 -2.68
C ALA A 138 -18.92 8.81 -2.62
N GLY A 139 -19.09 9.61 -3.69
CA GLY A 139 -18.65 11.00 -3.77
C GLY A 139 -17.97 11.36 -5.10
N SER A 140 -17.37 12.55 -5.13
CA SER A 140 -16.60 13.05 -6.27
C SER A 140 -15.11 13.00 -5.95
N PHE A 141 -14.34 12.35 -6.81
CA PHE A 141 -12.90 12.14 -6.65
C PHE A 141 -12.13 12.85 -7.76
N LYS A 142 -10.92 13.30 -7.44
CA LYS A 142 -9.99 13.98 -8.36
C LYS A 142 -8.60 13.38 -8.23
N GLY A 143 -7.76 13.60 -9.24
CA GLY A 143 -6.38 13.11 -9.21
C GLY A 143 -6.29 11.61 -9.46
N CYS A 144 -7.31 10.96 -10.03
CA CYS A 144 -7.34 9.52 -10.18
C CYS A 144 -6.48 9.04 -11.37
N LEU A 145 -5.97 7.81 -11.28
CA LEU A 145 -5.23 7.12 -12.33
C LEU A 145 -6.14 6.14 -13.06
N GLU A 146 -6.03 6.11 -14.38
CA GLU A 146 -6.67 5.10 -15.21
C GLU A 146 -5.62 4.13 -15.73
N THR A 147 -5.91 2.84 -15.60
CA THR A 147 -5.11 1.76 -16.17
C THR A 147 -5.93 0.94 -17.14
N GLU A 148 -5.30 0.45 -18.20
CA GLU A 148 -5.88 -0.49 -19.15
C GLU A 148 -5.04 -1.77 -19.18
N GLU A 149 -5.68 -2.91 -18.96
CA GLU A 149 -5.09 -4.24 -19.14
C GLU A 149 -5.76 -4.91 -20.34
N ASN A 150 -4.96 -5.23 -21.36
CA ASN A 150 -5.45 -5.97 -22.52
C ASN A 150 -4.98 -7.43 -22.43
N THR A 151 -5.90 -8.36 -22.65
CA THR A 151 -5.63 -9.80 -22.71
C THR A 151 -6.14 -10.35 -24.04
N ALA A 152 -5.32 -11.18 -24.69
CA ALA A 152 -5.71 -11.97 -25.85
C ALA A 152 -5.47 -13.45 -25.54
N LYS A 153 -6.51 -14.28 -25.66
CA LYS A 153 -6.40 -15.74 -25.48
C LYS A 153 -7.17 -16.45 -26.59
N GLY A 154 -6.44 -16.94 -27.60
CA GLY A 154 -7.05 -17.44 -28.83
C GLY A 154 -7.75 -16.29 -29.56
N GLU A 155 -9.01 -16.49 -29.94
CA GLU A 155 -9.84 -15.45 -30.57
C GLU A 155 -10.53 -14.52 -29.56
N ALA A 156 -10.47 -14.83 -28.25
CA ALA A 156 -11.07 -14.00 -27.22
C ALA A 156 -10.16 -12.83 -26.87
N LEU A 157 -10.74 -11.62 -26.90
CA LEU A 157 -10.09 -10.38 -26.48
C LEU A 157 -10.80 -9.84 -25.25
N SER A 158 -10.05 -9.34 -24.27
CA SER A 158 -10.62 -8.63 -23.14
C SER A 158 -9.79 -7.42 -22.80
N ARG A 159 -10.47 -6.31 -22.50
CA ARG A 159 -9.92 -5.08 -21.97
C ARG A 159 -10.52 -4.85 -20.60
N VAL A 160 -9.65 -4.63 -19.61
CA VAL A 160 -10.03 -4.22 -18.26
C VAL A 160 -9.52 -2.81 -18.02
N THR A 161 -10.42 -1.87 -17.79
CA THR A 161 -10.07 -0.49 -17.41
C THR A 161 -10.35 -0.31 -15.93
N THR A 162 -9.38 0.17 -15.17
CA THR A 162 -9.52 0.41 -13.72
C THR A 162 -9.20 1.87 -13.41
N LEU A 163 -10.06 2.52 -12.62
CA LEU A 163 -9.79 3.82 -12.03
C LEU A 163 -9.40 3.67 -10.57
N PHE A 164 -8.20 4.15 -10.23
CA PHE A 164 -7.67 4.22 -8.87
C PHE A 164 -7.65 5.67 -8.41
N CYS A 165 -8.27 5.98 -7.27
CA CYS A 165 -8.25 7.33 -6.70
C CYS A 165 -7.42 7.39 -5.42
N PRO A 166 -6.72 8.52 -5.17
CA PRO A 166 -5.97 8.74 -3.94
C PRO A 166 -6.83 8.54 -2.69
N GLU A 167 -6.24 7.93 -1.65
CA GLU A 167 -6.81 7.60 -0.35
C GLU A 167 -8.03 6.68 -0.36
N VAL A 168 -8.48 6.23 -1.54
CA VAL A 168 -9.67 5.38 -1.70
C VAL A 168 -9.29 4.01 -2.21
N GLY A 169 -8.60 3.91 -3.35
CA GLY A 169 -8.43 2.65 -4.07
C GLY A 169 -9.20 2.63 -5.38
N ILE A 170 -9.70 1.44 -5.75
CA ILE A 170 -10.49 1.22 -6.96
C ILE A 170 -11.84 1.91 -6.79
N VAL A 171 -12.19 2.82 -7.70
CA VAL A 171 -13.49 3.49 -7.71
C VAL A 171 -14.37 3.06 -8.89
N ARG A 172 -13.75 2.56 -9.97
CA ARG A 172 -14.44 2.00 -11.12
C ARG A 172 -13.60 0.89 -11.75
N LEU A 173 -14.28 -0.16 -12.18
CA LEU A 173 -13.72 -1.23 -13.00
C LEU A 173 -14.67 -1.42 -14.19
N ASP A 174 -14.15 -1.36 -15.40
CA ASP A 174 -14.87 -1.67 -16.63
C ASP A 174 -14.20 -2.88 -17.27
N ILE A 175 -14.99 -3.86 -17.69
CA ILE A 175 -14.54 -5.06 -18.39
C ILE A 175 -15.31 -5.12 -19.70
N VAL A 176 -14.58 -5.09 -20.80
CA VAL A 176 -15.12 -5.35 -22.13
C VAL A 176 -14.46 -6.63 -22.62
N ALA A 177 -15.25 -7.65 -22.92
CA ALA A 177 -14.76 -8.92 -23.44
C ALA A 177 -15.48 -9.26 -24.74
N THR A 178 -14.72 -9.63 -25.76
CA THR A 178 -15.24 -10.11 -27.03
C THR A 178 -14.85 -11.57 -27.19
N THR A 179 -15.85 -12.41 -27.44
CA THR A 179 -15.68 -13.80 -27.86
C THR A 179 -16.17 -13.94 -29.31
N GLU A 180 -16.00 -15.12 -29.92
CA GLU A 180 -16.51 -15.41 -31.28
C GLU A 180 -18.02 -15.11 -31.46
N ARG A 181 -18.79 -15.08 -30.37
CA ARG A 181 -20.26 -15.06 -30.41
C ARG A 181 -20.89 -13.84 -29.75
N GLU A 182 -20.14 -13.10 -28.94
CA GLU A 182 -20.73 -12.11 -28.04
C GLU A 182 -19.70 -11.07 -27.57
N LEU A 183 -20.17 -9.82 -27.46
CA LEU A 183 -19.54 -8.75 -26.70
C LEU A 183 -20.21 -8.73 -25.32
N VAL A 184 -19.39 -8.75 -24.27
CA VAL A 184 -19.84 -8.66 -22.88
C VAL A 184 -19.22 -7.42 -22.26
N GLU A 185 -20.07 -6.52 -21.77
CA GLU A 185 -19.69 -5.32 -21.04
C GLU A 185 -20.16 -5.41 -19.58
N GLU A 186 -19.19 -5.44 -18.66
CA GLU A 186 -19.43 -5.44 -17.23
C GLU A 186 -18.77 -4.21 -16.60
N ARG A 187 -19.42 -3.62 -15.60
CA ARG A 187 -18.89 -2.47 -14.87
C ARG A 187 -19.16 -2.60 -13.38
N ALA A 188 -18.17 -2.29 -12.55
CA ALA A 188 -18.35 -2.10 -11.12
C ALA A 188 -18.02 -0.63 -10.76
N VAL A 189 -18.93 0.04 -10.04
CA VAL A 189 -18.77 1.45 -9.63
C VAL A 189 -18.87 1.55 -8.11
N LEU A 190 -17.92 2.22 -7.47
CA LEU A 190 -17.86 2.33 -6.02
C LEU A 190 -19.11 3.02 -5.47
N LYS A 191 -19.82 2.31 -4.59
CA LYS A 191 -21.01 2.79 -3.91
C LYS A 191 -20.69 3.33 -2.52
N SER A 192 -19.85 2.62 -1.77
CA SER A 192 -19.39 3.05 -0.44
C SER A 192 -18.10 2.34 -0.04
N TYR A 193 -17.38 2.92 0.91
CA TYR A 193 -16.23 2.30 1.55
C TYR A 193 -16.15 2.78 3.01
N ALA A 194 -15.96 1.86 3.95
CA ALA A 194 -15.86 2.19 5.36
C ALA A 194 -15.16 1.09 6.14
N LYS A 195 -14.62 1.43 7.31
CA LYS A 195 -14.23 0.44 8.29
C LYS A 195 -15.46 -0.35 8.74
N ARG A 196 -15.36 -1.67 8.79
CA ARG A 196 -16.39 -2.53 9.34
C ARG A 196 -16.56 -2.23 10.83
N VAL A 197 -17.82 -2.07 11.24
CA VAL A 197 -18.22 -1.93 12.64
C VAL A 197 -18.79 -3.27 13.11
N ASP A 198 -18.32 -3.76 14.25
CA ASP A 198 -18.98 -4.86 14.96
C ASP A 198 -20.01 -4.26 15.91
N ILE A 199 -21.29 -4.47 15.62
CA ILE A 199 -22.38 -3.91 16.43
C ILE A 199 -22.49 -4.64 17.77
N ASN A 200 -22.07 -5.91 17.86
CA ASN A 200 -22.13 -6.65 19.11
C ASN A 200 -21.06 -6.22 20.12
N ALA A 201 -20.01 -5.53 19.65
CA ALA A 201 -18.94 -5.00 20.50
C ALA A 201 -19.28 -3.62 21.11
N LEU A 202 -20.47 -3.07 20.84
CA LEU A 202 -20.92 -1.78 21.38
C LEU A 202 -21.84 -1.92 22.60
N ASP A 203 -22.25 -3.16 22.93
CA ASP A 203 -23.15 -3.48 24.03
C ASP A 203 -22.41 -4.02 25.29
N GLU A 204 -21.07 -3.96 25.30
CA GLU A 204 -20.18 -4.27 26.45
C GLU A 204 -19.55 -3.00 27.04
#